data_AF-A0A5E5QJC0-F1
#
_entry.id   AF-A0A5E5QJC0-F1
#
_cell.length_a   1.000
_cell.length_b   1.000
_cell.length_c   1.000
_cell.angle_alpha   90.00
_cell.angle_beta   90.00
_cell.angle_gamma   90.00
#
_symmetry.space_group_name_H-M   'P 1'
#
loop_
_entity.id
_entity.type
_entity.pdbx_description
1 polymer ?
#
loop_
_entity_poly.entity_id
_entity_poly.type
_entity_poly.pdbx_seq_one_letter_code
_entity_poly.pdbx_strand_id
1 'polypeptide(L)'
;FGIITGKIMKNKNILAITLAVTMGFANAGFFDDIGNGIAGAANDVADFTVDAAEDTADFVVEAAEDTAIVIVNGVTTIGNAMDGEDLRDNWVQKDN
;
A
#
# COMPACT_ATOMS: atom_id res chain seq x y z
N PHE A 1 66.64 -12.33 20.51
CA PHE A 1 65.97 -11.93 19.26
C PHE A 1 64.58 -12.55 19.06
N GLY A 2 64.30 -13.81 19.41
CA GLY A 2 62.98 -14.45 19.12
C GLY A 2 61.75 -13.92 19.88
N ILE A 3 61.88 -13.43 21.11
CA ILE A 3 60.74 -12.99 21.95
C ILE A 3 60.11 -11.69 21.43
N ILE A 4 60.95 -10.77 20.94
CA ILE A 4 60.51 -9.47 20.41
C ILE A 4 59.70 -9.68 19.12
N THR A 5 60.18 -10.57 18.24
CA THR A 5 59.51 -10.90 16.96
C THR A 5 58.14 -11.54 17.19
N GLY A 6 58.00 -12.46 18.16
CA GLY A 6 56.72 -13.10 18.48
C GLY A 6 55.69 -12.12 19.08
N LYS A 7 56.11 -11.14 19.88
CA LYS A 7 55.24 -10.11 20.46
C LYS A 7 54.72 -9.14 19.39
N ILE A 8 55.58 -8.74 18.45
CA ILE A 8 55.21 -7.89 17.31
C ILE A 8 54.20 -8.60 16.39
N MET A 9 54.38 -9.91 16.14
CA MET A 9 53.48 -10.69 15.29
C MET A 9 52.08 -10.85 15.89
N LYS A 10 52.00 -11.13 17.21
CA LYS A 10 50.71 -11.23 17.93
C LYS A 10 49.92 -9.91 17.87
N ASN A 11 50.58 -8.77 18.04
CA ASN A 11 49.93 -7.46 18.00
C ASN A 11 49.39 -7.13 16.60
N LYS A 12 50.13 -7.47 15.54
CA LYS A 12 49.67 -7.29 14.15
C LYS A 12 48.46 -8.16 13.82
N ASN A 13 48.42 -9.40 14.31
CA ASN A 13 47.28 -10.30 14.10
C ASN A 13 46.02 -9.83 14.83
N ILE A 14 46.16 -9.34 16.06
CA ILE A 14 45.02 -8.77 16.80
C ILE A 14 44.45 -7.55 16.06
N LEU A 15 45.32 -6.64 15.59
CA LEU A 15 44.89 -5.47 14.84
C LEU A 15 44.16 -5.83 13.55
N ALA A 16 44.64 -6.84 12.82
CA ALA A 16 44.01 -7.31 11.59
C ALA A 16 42.62 -7.92 11.86
N ILE A 17 42.47 -8.70 12.94
CA ILE A 17 41.18 -9.29 13.35
C ILE A 17 40.21 -8.18 13.75
N THR A 18 40.64 -7.22 14.57
CA THR A 18 39.79 -6.10 14.99
C THR A 18 39.31 -5.30 13.77
N LEU A 19 40.21 -4.98 12.83
CA LEU A 19 39.84 -4.27 11.61
C LEU A 19 38.83 -5.05 10.76
N ALA A 20 39.04 -6.35 10.54
CA ALA A 20 38.12 -7.20 9.78
C ALA A 20 36.72 -7.28 10.44
N VAL A 21 36.68 -7.41 11.77
CA VAL A 21 35.44 -7.46 12.55
C VAL A 21 34.71 -6.12 12.47
N THR A 22 35.40 -4.99 12.65
CA THR A 22 34.79 -3.65 12.54
C THR A 22 34.23 -3.39 11.14
N MET A 23 34.95 -3.76 10.08
CA MET A 23 34.44 -3.63 8.71
C MET A 23 33.22 -4.53 8.45
N GLY A 24 33.19 -5.74 9.03
CA GLY A 24 32.03 -6.63 8.95
C GLY A 24 30.78 -6.05 9.61
N PHE A 25 30.92 -5.45 10.81
CA PHE A 25 29.81 -4.79 11.50
C PHE A 25 29.33 -3.52 10.78
N ALA A 26 30.26 -2.72 10.23
CA ALA A 26 29.89 -1.56 9.43
C ALA A 26 29.05 -1.98 8.21
N ASN A 27 29.45 -3.04 7.50
CA ASN A 27 28.68 -3.58 6.38
C ASN A 27 27.30 -4.11 6.81
N ALA A 28 27.20 -4.78 7.96
CA ALA A 28 25.92 -5.28 8.47
C ALA A 28 24.92 -4.15 8.75
N GLY A 29 25.38 -3.02 9.31
CA GLY A 29 24.54 -1.83 9.52
C GLY A 29 24.03 -1.22 8.22
N PHE A 30 24.85 -1.17 7.16
CA PHE A 30 24.40 -0.70 5.85
C PHE A 30 23.32 -1.60 5.23
N PHE A 31 23.44 -2.93 5.37
CA PHE A 31 22.42 -3.85 4.85
C PHE A 31 21.10 -3.77 5.62
N ASP A 32 21.14 -3.50 6.93
CA ASP A 32 19.95 -3.30 7.76
C ASP A 32 19.20 -2.02 7.34
N ASP A 33 19.93 -0.91 7.14
CA ASP A 33 19.34 0.36 6.69
C ASP A 33 18.71 0.25 5.29
N ILE A 34 19.40 -0.42 4.35
CA ILE A 34 18.86 -0.70 3.01
C ILE A 34 17.62 -1.60 3.09
N GLY A 35 17.66 -2.65 3.91
CA GLY A 35 16.54 -3.57 4.10
C GLY A 35 15.29 -2.87 4.63
N ASN A 36 15.47 -2.02 5.65
CA ASN A 36 14.39 -1.23 6.24
C ASN A 36 13.83 -0.20 5.25
N GLY A 37 14.68 0.46 4.47
CA GLY A 37 14.24 1.39 3.42
C GLY A 37 13.43 0.72 2.32
N ILE A 38 13.86 -0.46 1.85
CA ILE A 38 13.13 -1.26 0.87
C ILE A 38 11.79 -1.75 1.44
N ALA A 39 11.77 -2.24 2.69
CA ALA A 39 10.55 -2.70 3.33
C ALA A 39 9.52 -1.57 3.51
N GLY A 40 9.96 -0.38 3.91
CA GLY A 40 9.11 0.81 3.99
C GLY A 40 8.51 1.19 2.65
N ALA A 41 9.34 1.29 1.60
CA ALA A 41 8.87 1.62 0.25
C ALA A 41 7.89 0.58 -0.30
N ALA A 42 8.10 -0.71 -0.01
CA ALA A 42 7.17 -1.77 -0.40
C ALA A 42 5.81 -1.65 0.31
N ASN A 43 5.82 -1.28 1.60
CA ASN A 43 4.59 -1.04 2.36
C ASN A 43 3.82 0.17 1.81
N ASP A 44 4.51 1.29 1.55
CA ASP A 44 3.90 2.51 1.00
C ASP A 44 3.21 2.24 -0.35
N VAL A 45 3.83 1.42 -1.22
CA VAL A 45 3.24 1.02 -2.51
C VAL A 45 2.04 0.11 -2.33
N ALA A 46 2.08 -0.81 -1.35
CA ALA A 46 0.96 -1.69 -1.04
C ALA A 46 -0.25 -0.89 -0.55
N ASP A 47 -0.03 0.04 0.38
CA ASP A 47 -1.08 0.90 0.94
C ASP A 47 -1.71 1.76 -0.17
N PHE A 48 -0.89 2.44 -0.99
CA PHE A 48 -1.39 3.21 -2.15
C PHE A 48 -2.23 2.36 -3.12
N THR A 49 -1.83 1.11 -3.36
CA THR A 49 -2.55 0.21 -4.28
C THR A 49 -3.90 -0.21 -3.70
N VAL A 50 -3.97 -0.45 -2.39
CA VAL A 50 -5.20 -0.82 -1.70
C VAL A 50 -6.17 0.35 -1.69
N ASP A 51 -5.71 1.54 -1.29
CA ASP A 51 -6.53 2.76 -1.25
C ASP A 51 -7.12 3.08 -2.64
N ALA A 52 -6.29 3.03 -3.69
CA ALA A 52 -6.76 3.27 -5.05
C ALA A 52 -7.79 2.23 -5.53
N ALA A 53 -7.70 0.98 -5.07
CA ALA A 53 -8.66 -0.07 -5.39
C ALA A 53 -9.98 0.14 -4.65
N GLU A 54 -9.94 0.56 -3.38
CA GLU A 54 -11.11 0.88 -2.55
C GLU A 54 -11.87 2.08 -3.14
N ASP A 55 -11.18 3.19 -3.42
CA ASP A 55 -11.78 4.38 -4.06
C ASP A 55 -12.46 4.05 -5.40
N THR A 56 -11.83 3.16 -6.19
CA THR A 56 -12.40 2.72 -7.46
C THR A 56 -13.64 1.87 -7.25
N ALA A 57 -13.64 0.99 -6.25
CA ALA A 57 -14.79 0.14 -5.94
C ALA A 57 -15.99 0.97 -5.48
N ASP A 58 -15.77 1.94 -4.59
CA ASP A 58 -16.81 2.83 -4.09
C ASP A 58 -17.44 3.66 -5.21
N PHE A 59 -16.62 4.24 -6.09
CA PHE A 59 -17.11 4.98 -7.26
C PHE A 59 -17.98 4.11 -8.18
N VAL A 60 -17.58 2.86 -8.43
CA VAL A 60 -18.33 1.95 -9.29
C VAL A 60 -19.67 1.56 -8.65
N VAL A 61 -19.69 1.30 -7.34
CA VAL A 61 -20.91 0.98 -6.60
C VAL A 61 -21.87 2.16 -6.63
N GLU A 62 -21.41 3.36 -6.32
CA GLU A 62 -22.25 4.56 -6.33
C GLU A 62 -22.84 4.83 -7.72
N ALA A 63 -22.02 4.72 -8.78
CA ALA A 63 -22.49 4.89 -10.16
C ALA A 63 -23.50 3.80 -10.56
N ALA A 64 -23.33 2.57 -10.08
CA ALA A 64 -24.27 1.48 -10.33
C ALA A 64 -25.60 1.70 -9.60
N GLU A 65 -25.57 2.19 -8.35
CA GLU A 65 -26.77 2.54 -7.58
C GLU A 65 -27.56 3.67 -8.25
N ASP A 66 -26.89 4.73 -8.67
CA ASP A 66 -27.52 5.85 -9.39
C ASP A 66 -28.17 5.37 -10.69
N THR A 67 -27.46 4.52 -11.44
CA THR A 67 -27.99 3.93 -12.68
C THR A 67 -29.22 3.06 -12.39
N ALA A 68 -29.19 2.26 -11.32
CA ALA A 68 -30.31 1.42 -10.94
C ALA A 68 -31.55 2.27 -10.57
N ILE A 69 -31.37 3.37 -9.84
CA ILE A 69 -32.45 4.29 -9.50
C ILE A 69 -33.07 4.89 -10.75
N VAL A 70 -32.25 5.35 -11.70
CA VAL A 70 -32.74 5.89 -12.98
C VAL A 70 -33.55 4.85 -13.75
N ILE A 71 -33.08 3.60 -13.81
CA ILE A 71 -33.79 2.51 -14.49
C ILE A 71 -35.12 2.22 -13.80
N VAL A 72 -35.12 2.07 -12.47
CA VAL A 72 -36.34 1.79 -11.70
C VAL A 72 -37.35 2.93 -11.87
N ASN A 73 -36.92 4.18 -11.74
CA ASN A 73 -37.77 5.35 -11.95
C ASN A 73 -38.35 5.39 -13.37
N GLY A 74 -37.53 5.08 -14.38
CA GLY A 74 -37.98 4.98 -15.76
C GLY A 74 -39.04 3.91 -15.96
N VAL A 75 -38.81 2.70 -15.43
CA VAL A 75 -39.74 1.57 -15.54
C VAL A 75 -41.06 1.87 -14.82
N THR A 76 -41.01 2.40 -13.60
CA THR A 76 -42.20 2.78 -12.83
C THR A 76 -42.99 3.88 -13.56
N THR A 77 -42.31 4.90 -14.08
CA THR A 77 -42.96 5.98 -14.83
C THR A 77 -43.69 5.44 -16.07
N ILE A 78 -43.06 4.52 -16.80
CA ILE A 78 -43.68 3.88 -17.97
C ILE A 78 -44.89 3.03 -17.55
N GLY A 79 -44.77 2.23 -16.50
CA GLY A 79 -45.87 1.41 -15.98
C GLY A 79 -47.08 2.26 -15.60
N ASN A 80 -46.86 3.31 -14.81
CA ASN A 80 -47.92 4.20 -14.36
C ASN A 80 -48.56 4.98 -15.52
N ALA A 81 -47.79 5.31 -16.57
CA ALA A 81 -48.34 5.90 -17.80
C ALA A 81 -49.25 4.93 -18.55
N MET A 82 -48.90 3.64 -18.57
CA MET A 82 -49.72 2.59 -19.19
C MET A 82 -51.01 2.34 -18.39
N ASP A 83 -50.95 2.49 -17.06
CA ASP A 83 -52.09 2.34 -16.16
C ASP A 83 -52.97 3.60 -16.06
N GLY A 84 -52.56 4.70 -16.71
CA GLY A 84 -53.33 5.95 -16.81
C GLY A 84 -53.18 6.88 -15.60
N GLU A 85 -52.15 6.70 -14.78
CA GLU A 85 -51.85 7.51 -13.61
C GLU A 85 -51.12 8.83 -13.97
N ASP A 86 -51.22 9.84 -13.09
CA ASP A 86 -50.54 11.12 -13.27
C ASP A 86 -49.03 10.98 -12.97
N LEU A 87 -48.19 11.31 -13.95
CA LEU A 87 -46.75 11.02 -13.92
C LEU A 87 -45.94 11.94 -13.02
N ARG A 88 -46.56 12.98 -12.45
CA ARG A 88 -45.89 14.03 -11.68
C ARG A 88 -45.34 13.56 -10.33
N ASP A 89 -45.83 12.43 -9.81
CA ASP A 89 -45.48 11.94 -8.47
C ASP A 89 -44.54 10.69 -8.50
N ASN A 90 -44.09 10.26 -9.69
CA ASN A 90 -43.40 8.96 -9.89
C ASN A 90 -41.88 8.97 -9.71
N TRP A 91 -41.29 10.10 -9.33
CA TRP A 91 -39.84 10.19 -9.13
C TRP A 91 -39.47 9.76 -7.69
N VAL A 92 -38.86 8.58 -7.56
CA VAL A 92 -38.21 8.18 -6.31
C VAL A 92 -36.90 8.96 -6.20
N GLN A 93 -36.84 9.88 -5.24
CA GLN A 93 -35.63 10.64 -4.93
C GLN A 93 -34.66 9.81 -4.09
N LYS A 94 -33.37 9.85 -4.42
CA LYS A 94 -32.24 9.25 -3.65
C LYS A 94 -31.94 10.06 -2.38
N ASP A 95 -32.95 10.65 -1.74
CA ASP A 95 -32.74 11.53 -0.59
C ASP A 95 -32.96 10.75 0.72
N ASN A 96 -31.88 10.11 1.19
CA ASN A 96 -31.49 9.97 2.61
C ASN A 96 -30.08 9.38 2.73
#